data_AF-A0AAV8X0G5-F1
#
_entry.id   AF-A0AAV8X0G5-F1
#
_cell.length_a   1.000
_cell.length_b   1.000
_cell.length_c   1.000
_cell.angle_alpha   90.00
_cell.angle_beta   90.00
_cell.angle_gamma   90.00
#
_symmetry.space_group_name_H-M   'P 1'
#
loop_
_entity.id
_entity.type
_entity.pdbx_description
1 polymer ?
#
loop_
_entity_poly.entity_id
_entity_poly.type
_entity_poly.pdbx_seq_one_letter_code
_entity_poly.pdbx_strand_id
1 'polypeptide(L)'
;MASRQVFLKDLKVADLKRELEERECETTGKKADLKNRLKEALENEGWLQKQMDGKFGEIENKLVTVRRRIQNKFLEVERKIATLSLGSEEQQQVVNTALKSPGSDIDRLSQVELSTKANGWSLAEKATALTLALRGDATDILQTLSLEEQEDYHQLVRHLEMRYGQSHPRACLPLAVEEPLSESSESLQEFEADIARLVRLAYSSTPENVMERLAVQAFLDGLRDTETRQALTLARLSKLVDALARAFGIRSC
;
A
#
# COMPACT_ATOMS: atom_id res chain seq x y z
N MET A 1 -54.38 -16.46 34.48
CA MET A 1 -55.78 -15.96 34.52
C MET A 1 -56.75 -16.90 35.25
N ALA A 2 -56.66 -18.22 35.07
CA ALA A 2 -57.57 -19.19 35.74
C ALA A 2 -57.60 -19.09 37.28
N SER A 3 -56.47 -18.85 37.93
CA SER A 3 -56.39 -18.78 39.40
C SER A 3 -57.07 -17.56 40.03
N ARG A 4 -57.23 -16.45 39.29
CA ARG A 4 -57.85 -15.20 39.81
C ARG A 4 -59.38 -15.22 39.70
N GLN A 5 -59.92 -15.93 38.72
CA GLN A 5 -61.38 -16.01 38.48
C GLN A 5 -62.09 -16.93 39.49
N VAL A 6 -61.36 -17.92 40.03
CA VAL A 6 -61.82 -18.77 41.15
C VAL A 6 -61.91 -17.97 42.45
N PHE A 7 -60.96 -17.05 42.67
CA PHE A 7 -60.90 -16.20 43.87
C PHE A 7 -62.15 -15.31 44.03
N LEU A 8 -62.61 -14.66 42.94
CA LEU A 8 -63.75 -13.72 42.96
C LEU A 8 -65.10 -14.30 43.45
N LYS A 9 -65.30 -15.62 43.40
CA LYS A 9 -66.57 -16.23 43.83
C LYS A 9 -66.72 -16.21 45.36
N ASP A 10 -65.62 -16.34 46.10
CA ASP A 10 -65.61 -16.56 47.54
C ASP A 10 -65.30 -15.30 48.39
N LEU A 11 -65.00 -14.16 47.76
CA LEU A 11 -64.71 -12.91 48.49
C LEU A 11 -65.94 -12.35 49.23
N LYS A 12 -65.71 -11.87 50.46
CA LYS A 12 -66.67 -11.09 51.24
C LYS A 12 -66.69 -9.64 50.77
N VAL A 13 -67.73 -8.89 51.14
CA VAL A 13 -67.89 -7.48 50.74
C VAL A 13 -66.72 -6.61 51.23
N ALA A 14 -66.21 -6.88 52.43
CA ALA A 14 -65.05 -6.17 52.96
C ALA A 14 -63.78 -6.38 52.11
N ASP A 15 -63.54 -7.61 51.65
CA ASP A 15 -62.40 -7.93 50.79
C ASP A 15 -62.53 -7.28 49.41
N LEU A 16 -63.75 -7.27 48.83
CA LEU A 16 -64.01 -6.59 47.56
C LEU A 16 -63.79 -5.09 47.65
N LYS A 17 -64.19 -4.45 48.76
CA LYS A 17 -63.97 -3.02 48.96
C LYS A 17 -62.49 -2.68 49.13
N ARG A 18 -61.75 -3.48 49.91
CA ARG A 18 -60.29 -3.31 50.06
C ARG A 18 -59.56 -3.42 48.72
N GLU A 19 -59.91 -4.43 47.92
CA GLU A 19 -59.28 -4.68 46.62
C GLU A 19 -59.62 -3.60 45.58
N LEU A 20 -60.80 -2.98 45.69
CA LEU A 20 -61.21 -1.83 44.88
C LEU A 20 -60.56 -0.52 45.37
N GLU A 21 -60.43 -0.33 46.67
CA GLU A 21 -59.76 0.83 47.27
C GLU A 21 -58.27 0.86 46.94
N GLU A 22 -57.58 -0.29 46.94
CA GLU A 22 -56.20 -0.44 46.49
C GLU A 22 -56.00 -0.12 44.99
N ARG A 23 -57.08 -0.23 44.19
CA ARG A 23 -57.11 0.13 42.76
C ARG A 23 -57.78 1.48 42.49
N GLU A 24 -57.97 2.29 43.53
CA GLU A 24 -58.60 3.63 43.46
C GLU A 24 -59.99 3.63 42.80
N CYS A 25 -60.74 2.52 42.94
CA CYS A 25 -62.07 2.33 42.36
C CYS A 25 -63.19 2.54 43.40
N GLU A 26 -64.39 2.91 42.93
CA GLU A 26 -65.54 3.18 43.81
C GLU A 26 -66.01 1.94 44.61
N THR A 27 -66.08 2.09 45.95
CA THR A 27 -66.46 1.03 46.90
C THR A 27 -67.95 1.03 47.29
N THR A 28 -68.77 1.83 46.61
CA THR A 28 -70.21 2.00 46.88
C THR A 28 -71.06 0.98 46.09
N GLY A 29 -72.20 0.54 46.66
CA GLY A 29 -73.14 -0.37 45.96
C GLY A 29 -73.25 -1.77 46.58
N LYS A 30 -74.00 -2.65 45.90
CA LYS A 30 -74.26 -4.02 46.36
C LYS A 30 -73.07 -4.93 46.04
N LYS A 31 -73.01 -6.11 46.68
CA LYS A 31 -71.94 -7.11 46.44
C LYS A 31 -71.75 -7.46 44.96
N ALA A 32 -72.82 -7.48 44.17
CA ALA A 32 -72.78 -7.75 42.73
C ALA A 32 -72.05 -6.63 41.94
N ASP A 33 -72.33 -5.37 42.28
CA ASP A 33 -71.75 -4.20 41.62
C ASP A 33 -70.23 -4.14 41.87
N LEU A 34 -69.81 -4.37 43.11
CA LEU A 34 -68.40 -4.43 43.50
C LEU A 34 -67.65 -5.58 42.80
N LYS A 35 -68.29 -6.75 42.65
CA LYS A 35 -67.71 -7.88 41.90
C LYS A 35 -67.52 -7.57 40.43
N ASN A 36 -68.49 -6.91 39.80
CA ASN A 36 -68.41 -6.55 38.39
C ASN A 36 -67.33 -5.52 38.13
N ARG A 37 -67.24 -4.45 38.95
CA ARG A 37 -66.16 -3.45 38.83
C ARG A 37 -64.79 -4.05 39.04
N LEU A 38 -64.63 -4.91 40.04
CA LEU A 38 -63.35 -5.57 40.29
C LEU A 38 -62.96 -6.49 39.13
N LYS A 39 -63.93 -7.18 38.53
CA LYS A 39 -63.70 -8.00 37.33
C LYS A 39 -63.25 -7.13 36.14
N GLU A 40 -63.92 -6.02 35.90
CA GLU A 40 -63.62 -5.09 34.80
C GLU A 40 -62.23 -4.44 34.97
N ALA A 41 -61.88 -4.04 36.20
CA ALA A 41 -60.54 -3.55 36.53
C ALA A 41 -59.45 -4.60 36.25
N LEU A 42 -59.67 -5.85 36.66
CA LEU A 42 -58.73 -6.95 36.38
C LEU A 42 -58.61 -7.27 34.88
N GLU A 43 -59.69 -7.13 34.12
CA GLU A 43 -59.68 -7.30 32.66
C GLU A 43 -58.91 -6.16 31.98
N ASN A 44 -59.09 -4.91 32.43
CA ASN A 44 -58.34 -3.74 31.96
C ASN A 44 -56.83 -3.84 32.26
N GLU A 45 -56.45 -4.25 33.48
CA GLU A 45 -55.06 -4.56 33.82
C GLU A 45 -54.47 -5.63 32.90
N GLY A 46 -55.24 -6.69 32.62
CA GLY A 46 -54.83 -7.75 31.70
C GLY A 46 -54.65 -7.28 30.25
N TRP A 47 -55.46 -6.33 29.80
CA TRP A 47 -55.32 -5.70 28.50
C TRP A 47 -54.07 -4.80 28.44
N LEU A 48 -53.85 -3.97 29.46
CA LEU A 48 -52.65 -3.13 29.58
C LEU A 48 -51.38 -3.97 29.61
N GLN A 49 -51.38 -5.07 30.36
CA GLN A 49 -50.24 -5.99 30.43
C GLN A 49 -49.91 -6.57 29.04
N LYS A 50 -50.91 -7.04 28.30
CA LYS A 50 -50.72 -7.53 26.93
C LYS A 50 -50.20 -6.46 25.98
N GLN A 51 -50.66 -5.21 26.12
CA GLN A 51 -50.17 -4.10 25.32
C GLN A 51 -48.71 -3.78 25.65
N MET A 52 -48.33 -3.78 26.93
CA MET A 52 -46.94 -3.59 27.36
C MET A 52 -46.05 -4.70 26.83
N ASP A 53 -46.44 -5.97 26.97
CA ASP A 53 -45.68 -7.12 26.46
C ASP A 53 -45.50 -7.03 24.94
N GLY A 54 -46.55 -6.63 24.21
CA GLY A 54 -46.48 -6.41 22.77
C GLY A 54 -45.50 -5.29 22.38
N LYS A 55 -45.53 -4.16 23.09
CA LYS A 55 -44.59 -3.05 22.84
C LYS A 55 -43.16 -3.40 23.25
N PHE A 56 -42.99 -4.15 24.33
CA PHE A 56 -41.69 -4.64 24.78
C PHE A 56 -41.07 -5.57 23.72
N GLY A 57 -41.86 -6.51 23.18
CA GLY A 57 -41.41 -7.36 22.07
C GLY A 57 -41.06 -6.58 20.80
N GLU A 58 -41.80 -5.50 20.49
CA GLU A 58 -41.47 -4.61 19.36
C GLU A 58 -40.11 -3.91 19.57
N ILE A 59 -39.82 -3.47 20.80
CA ILE A 59 -38.55 -2.85 21.18
C ILE A 59 -37.40 -3.87 21.10
N GLU A 60 -37.59 -5.08 21.64
CA GLU A 60 -36.59 -6.15 21.58
C GLU A 60 -36.22 -6.49 20.13
N ASN A 61 -37.21 -6.60 19.25
CA ASN A 61 -36.99 -6.85 17.82
C ASN A 61 -36.19 -5.73 17.14
N LYS A 62 -36.49 -4.46 17.47
CA LYS A 62 -35.73 -3.31 16.98
C LYS A 62 -34.29 -3.33 17.50
N LEU A 63 -34.10 -3.68 18.78
CA LEU A 63 -32.78 -3.79 19.40
C LEU A 63 -31.92 -4.86 18.72
N VAL A 64 -32.49 -6.04 18.46
CA VAL A 64 -31.81 -7.12 17.72
C VAL A 64 -31.41 -6.66 16.32
N THR A 65 -32.29 -5.92 15.64
CA THR A 65 -32.01 -5.39 14.29
C THR A 65 -30.87 -4.37 14.31
N VAL A 66 -30.86 -3.45 15.26
CA VAL A 66 -29.79 -2.45 15.44
C VAL A 66 -28.47 -3.14 15.77
N ARG A 67 -28.48 -4.10 16.71
CA ARG A 67 -27.30 -4.91 17.06
C ARG A 67 -26.70 -5.58 15.82
N ARG A 68 -27.51 -6.23 15.01
CA ARG A 68 -27.06 -6.88 13.77
C ARG A 68 -26.45 -5.88 12.78
N ARG A 69 -27.05 -4.69 12.63
CA ARG A 69 -26.51 -3.64 11.75
C ARG A 69 -25.14 -3.16 12.21
N ILE A 70 -24.98 -2.93 13.51
CA ILE A 70 -23.70 -2.52 14.10
C ILE A 70 -22.65 -3.61 13.87
N GLN A 71 -22.98 -4.87 14.17
CA GLN A 71 -22.07 -6.01 13.99
C GLN A 71 -21.59 -6.13 12.53
N ASN A 72 -22.50 -5.99 11.57
CA ASN A 72 -22.16 -6.04 10.15
C ASN A 72 -21.26 -4.88 9.72
N LYS A 73 -21.50 -3.68 10.25
CA LYS A 73 -20.66 -2.51 9.96
C LYS A 73 -19.27 -2.65 10.57
N PHE A 74 -19.17 -3.24 11.76
CA PHE A 74 -17.88 -3.56 12.38
C PHE A 74 -17.06 -4.54 11.50
N LEU A 75 -17.65 -5.65 11.07
CA LEU A 75 -17.01 -6.61 10.17
C LEU A 75 -16.61 -6.00 8.81
N GLU A 76 -17.38 -5.03 8.31
CA GLU A 76 -17.03 -4.30 7.08
C GLU A 76 -15.79 -3.42 7.30
N VAL A 77 -15.71 -2.74 8.46
CA VAL A 77 -14.55 -1.92 8.83
C VAL A 77 -13.31 -2.78 9.04
N GLU A 78 -13.42 -3.89 9.78
CA GLU A 78 -12.29 -4.82 9.98
C GLU A 78 -11.73 -5.34 8.65
N ARG A 79 -12.60 -5.71 7.70
CA ARG A 79 -12.16 -6.13 6.37
C ARG A 79 -11.44 -5.02 5.61
N LYS A 80 -11.96 -3.78 5.65
CA LYS A 80 -11.31 -2.62 5.00
C LYS A 80 -9.94 -2.34 5.60
N ILE A 81 -9.81 -2.42 6.93
CA ILE A 81 -8.52 -2.27 7.62
C ILE A 81 -7.55 -3.36 7.15
N ALA A 82 -7.97 -4.61 7.09
CA ALA A 82 -7.12 -5.72 6.65
C ALA A 82 -6.60 -5.52 5.21
N THR A 83 -7.46 -5.09 4.27
CA THR A 83 -7.04 -4.79 2.89
C THR A 83 -6.08 -3.61 2.78
N LEU A 84 -6.27 -2.55 3.59
CA LEU A 84 -5.36 -1.42 3.61
C LEU A 84 -4.01 -1.79 4.22
N SER A 85 -4.00 -2.66 5.23
CA SER A 85 -2.78 -3.14 5.88
C SER A 85 -1.93 -3.99 4.93
N LEU A 86 -2.54 -4.90 4.17
CA LEU A 86 -1.84 -5.72 3.17
C LEU A 86 -1.25 -4.85 2.04
N GLY A 87 -1.99 -3.83 1.58
CA GLY A 87 -1.48 -2.88 0.60
C GLY A 87 -0.27 -2.10 1.10
N SER A 88 -0.27 -1.70 2.38
CA SER A 88 0.87 -1.00 3.01
C SER A 88 2.10 -1.88 3.15
N GLU A 89 1.94 -3.17 3.49
CA GLU A 89 3.07 -4.10 3.65
C GLU A 89 3.75 -4.42 2.31
N GLU A 90 2.97 -4.64 1.24
CA GLU A 90 3.49 -4.82 -0.12
C GLU A 90 4.24 -3.57 -0.62
N GLN A 91 3.71 -2.37 -0.31
CA GLN A 91 4.35 -1.09 -0.62
C GLN A 91 5.67 -0.89 0.14
N GLN A 92 5.70 -1.20 1.44
CA GLN A 92 6.91 -1.11 2.26
C GLN A 92 8.00 -2.08 1.78
N GLN A 93 7.60 -3.29 1.36
CA GLN A 93 8.54 -4.34 0.98
C GLN A 93 9.20 -4.07 -0.38
N VAL A 94 8.49 -3.48 -1.35
CA VAL A 94 9.07 -3.03 -2.63
C VAL A 94 10.07 -1.88 -2.43
N VAL A 95 9.74 -0.91 -1.55
CA VAL A 95 10.67 0.17 -1.20
C VAL A 95 11.93 -0.37 -0.54
N ASN A 96 11.78 -1.29 0.43
CA ASN A 96 12.90 -1.86 1.17
C ASN A 96 13.81 -2.77 0.33
N THR A 97 13.28 -3.44 -0.70
CA THR A 97 14.10 -4.24 -1.62
C THR A 97 14.81 -3.39 -2.66
N ALA A 98 14.17 -2.34 -3.19
CA ALA A 98 14.81 -1.38 -4.09
C ALA A 98 15.98 -0.63 -3.41
N LEU A 99 15.80 -0.23 -2.15
CA LEU A 99 16.79 0.54 -1.38
C LEU A 99 18.07 -0.22 -0.97
N LYS A 100 18.12 -1.55 -1.13
CA LYS A 100 19.27 -2.39 -0.74
C LYS A 100 20.39 -2.44 -1.80
N SER A 101 20.17 -1.92 -3.00
CA SER A 101 21.21 -1.90 -4.04
C SER A 101 22.20 -0.74 -3.83
N PRO A 102 23.52 -0.98 -3.87
CA PRO A 102 24.53 0.09 -3.84
C PRO A 102 24.58 0.76 -5.23
N GLY A 103 23.75 1.79 -5.42
CA GLY A 103 23.73 2.63 -6.63
C GLY A 103 23.74 4.12 -6.29
N SER A 104 24.14 4.93 -7.26
CA SER A 104 24.19 6.40 -7.14
C SER A 104 22.79 6.98 -6.88
N ASP A 105 22.69 8.19 -6.31
CA ASP A 105 21.40 8.83 -6.01
C ASP A 105 20.49 9.01 -7.25
N ILE A 106 21.08 9.03 -8.44
CA ILE A 106 20.37 9.05 -9.74
C ILE A 106 19.72 7.69 -10.07
N ASP A 107 20.37 6.58 -9.69
CA ASP A 107 19.80 5.24 -9.85
C ASP A 107 18.59 5.05 -8.93
N ARG A 108 18.61 5.68 -7.74
CA ARG A 108 17.48 5.68 -6.80
C ARG A 108 16.27 6.41 -7.35
N LEU A 109 16.47 7.56 -8.00
CA LEU A 109 15.40 8.31 -8.70
C LEU A 109 14.74 7.44 -9.77
N SER A 110 15.55 6.77 -10.59
CA SER A 110 15.06 5.88 -11.65
C SER A 110 14.28 4.68 -11.09
N GLN A 111 14.70 4.11 -9.95
CA GLN A 111 13.98 3.01 -9.30
C GLN A 111 12.64 3.45 -8.70
N VAL A 112 12.56 4.64 -8.10
CA VAL A 112 11.30 5.21 -7.60
C VAL A 112 10.36 5.47 -8.79
N GLU A 113 10.85 6.01 -9.90
CA GLU A 113 10.03 6.21 -11.11
C GLU A 113 9.49 4.89 -11.69
N LEU A 114 10.31 3.84 -11.75
CA LEU A 114 9.88 2.52 -12.23
C LEU A 114 8.83 1.88 -11.30
N SER A 115 9.03 1.99 -9.98
CA SER A 115 8.12 1.45 -8.97
C SER A 115 6.76 2.16 -8.98
N THR A 116 6.75 3.46 -9.30
CA THR A 116 5.53 4.26 -9.26
C THR A 116 4.65 4.12 -10.49
N LYS A 117 5.23 3.80 -11.66
CA LYS A 117 4.46 3.44 -12.86
C LYS A 117 3.69 2.13 -12.70
N ALA A 118 4.21 1.19 -11.91
CA ALA A 118 3.56 -0.09 -11.64
C ALA A 118 2.41 0.03 -10.61
N ASN A 119 2.54 0.91 -9.62
CA ASN A 119 1.67 0.94 -8.43
C ASN A 119 0.71 2.13 -8.35
N GLY A 120 0.73 3.06 -9.31
CA GLY A 120 -0.24 4.17 -9.38
C GLY A 120 -0.14 5.18 -8.23
N TRP A 121 1.04 5.35 -7.63
CA TRP A 121 1.25 6.23 -6.49
C TRP A 121 0.95 7.70 -6.82
N SER A 122 0.33 8.39 -5.87
CA SER A 122 0.10 9.84 -5.91
C SER A 122 1.42 10.61 -5.81
N LEU A 123 1.41 11.88 -6.22
CA LEU A 123 2.60 12.74 -6.18
C LEU A 123 3.16 12.92 -4.75
N ALA A 124 2.29 12.95 -3.73
CA ALA A 124 2.70 13.04 -2.33
C ALA A 124 3.35 11.73 -1.83
N GLU A 125 2.80 10.57 -2.21
CA GLU A 125 3.39 9.25 -1.89
C GLU A 125 4.76 9.07 -2.59
N LYS A 126 4.92 9.62 -3.79
CA LYS A 126 6.20 9.66 -4.50
C LYS A 126 7.24 10.52 -3.79
N ALA A 127 6.85 11.72 -3.34
CA ALA A 127 7.73 12.64 -2.64
C ALA A 127 8.21 12.05 -1.31
N THR A 128 7.30 11.48 -0.52
CA THR A 128 7.62 10.81 0.74
C THR A 128 8.52 9.59 0.54
N ALA A 129 8.24 8.74 -0.45
CA ALA A 129 9.10 7.60 -0.78
C ALA A 129 10.50 8.02 -1.24
N LEU A 130 10.60 9.09 -2.02
CA LEU A 130 11.87 9.66 -2.45
C LEU A 130 12.65 10.21 -1.26
N THR A 131 12.02 10.99 -0.37
CA THR A 131 12.62 11.50 0.87
C THR A 131 13.14 10.39 1.77
N LEU A 132 12.41 9.28 1.91
CA LEU A 132 12.86 8.10 2.66
C LEU A 132 14.00 7.34 1.96
N ALA A 133 14.08 7.44 0.64
CA ALA A 133 15.11 6.81 -0.19
C ALA A 133 16.46 7.52 -0.14
N LEU A 134 16.45 8.85 0.05
CA LEU A 134 17.65 9.67 0.17
C LEU A 134 18.40 9.33 1.47
N ARG A 135 19.69 9.04 1.36
CA ARG A 135 20.58 8.78 2.50
C ARG A 135 21.92 9.48 2.28
N GLY A 136 22.59 9.82 3.39
CA GLY A 136 23.94 10.41 3.34
C GLY A 136 23.91 11.84 2.80
N ASP A 137 24.82 12.17 1.88
CA ASP A 137 24.98 13.53 1.35
C ASP A 137 23.68 14.07 0.75
N ALA A 138 22.83 13.23 0.17
CA ALA A 138 21.56 13.67 -0.42
C ALA A 138 20.53 14.12 0.63
N THR A 139 20.69 13.73 1.89
CA THR A 139 19.85 14.20 3.01
C THR A 139 20.13 15.68 3.34
N ASP A 140 21.30 16.23 3.00
CA ASP A 140 21.56 17.67 3.17
C ASP A 140 20.64 18.52 2.28
N ILE A 141 20.21 18.00 1.12
CA ILE A 141 19.25 18.71 0.26
C ILE A 141 17.92 18.88 0.98
N LEU A 142 17.49 17.86 1.72
CA LEU A 142 16.27 17.93 2.52
C LEU A 142 16.39 19.02 3.58
N GLN A 143 17.57 19.21 4.18
CA GLN A 143 17.78 20.27 5.17
C GLN A 143 17.73 21.68 4.57
N THR A 144 18.05 21.83 3.28
CA THR A 144 17.97 23.13 2.58
C THR A 144 16.57 23.48 2.07
N LEU A 145 15.63 22.53 2.07
CA LEU A 145 14.27 22.69 1.57
C LEU A 145 13.26 22.82 2.71
N SER A 146 12.22 23.63 2.51
CA SER A 146 11.09 23.71 3.44
C SER A 146 10.21 22.45 3.37
N LEU A 147 9.44 22.16 4.43
CA LEU A 147 8.54 21.00 4.46
C LEU A 147 7.50 21.01 3.32
N GLU A 148 7.03 22.19 2.91
CA GLU A 148 6.11 22.34 1.77
C GLU A 148 6.77 21.98 0.43
N GLU A 149 8.06 22.27 0.27
CA GLU A 149 8.82 21.91 -0.94
C GLU A 149 9.25 20.44 -0.96
N GLN A 150 9.33 19.79 0.21
CA GLN A 150 9.61 18.35 0.34
C GLN A 150 8.39 17.49 0.00
N GLU A 151 7.17 18.03 0.13
CA GLU A 151 5.93 17.35 -0.28
C GLU A 151 5.68 17.43 -1.80
N ASP A 152 6.32 18.38 -2.49
CA ASP A 152 6.28 18.51 -3.94
C ASP A 152 7.39 17.69 -4.62
N TYR A 153 6.98 16.56 -5.21
CA TYR A 153 7.87 15.66 -5.94
C TYR A 153 8.71 16.38 -7.02
N HIS A 154 8.13 17.35 -7.74
CA HIS A 154 8.84 17.99 -8.85
C HIS A 154 9.96 18.93 -8.37
N GLN A 155 9.74 19.61 -7.24
CA GLN A 155 10.79 20.45 -6.65
C GLN A 155 11.91 19.59 -6.08
N LEU A 156 11.57 18.51 -5.39
CA LEU A 156 12.54 17.60 -4.81
C LEU A 156 13.45 16.97 -5.89
N VAL A 157 12.87 16.49 -7.00
CA VAL A 157 13.65 15.97 -8.14
C VAL A 157 14.52 17.05 -8.76
N ARG A 158 14.00 18.27 -8.95
CA ARG A 158 14.77 19.37 -9.54
C ARG A 158 15.98 19.75 -8.68
N HIS A 159 15.84 19.76 -7.35
CA HIS A 159 16.95 20.05 -6.45
C HIS A 159 18.00 18.93 -6.45
N LEU A 160 17.57 17.68 -6.54
CA LEU A 160 18.46 16.53 -6.72
C LEU A 160 19.20 16.61 -8.05
N GLU A 161 18.51 16.92 -9.15
CA GLU A 161 19.12 17.11 -10.48
C GLU A 161 20.11 18.29 -10.50
N MET A 162 19.82 19.38 -9.79
CA MET A 162 20.74 20.53 -9.73
C MET A 162 22.04 20.20 -8.98
N ARG A 163 21.97 19.38 -7.94
CA ARG A 163 23.15 19.04 -7.11
C ARG A 163 23.90 17.82 -7.63
N TYR A 164 23.19 16.80 -8.10
CA TYR A 164 23.76 15.52 -8.55
C TYR A 164 23.74 15.35 -10.07
N GLY A 165 22.77 15.95 -10.78
CA GLY A 165 22.67 15.92 -12.24
C GLY A 165 23.74 16.73 -12.98
N GLN A 166 24.56 17.51 -12.26
CA GLN A 166 25.79 18.12 -12.80
C GLN A 166 27.00 17.18 -12.83
N SER A 167 26.83 15.91 -12.48
CA SER A 167 27.71 14.84 -12.96
C SER A 167 27.04 14.35 -14.24
N HIS A 168 27.21 14.91 -15.43
CA HIS A 168 28.43 15.03 -16.22
C HIS A 168 28.21 16.13 -17.26
N PRO A 169 29.04 17.19 -17.34
CA PRO A 169 29.13 17.98 -18.55
C PRO A 169 29.44 17.03 -19.72
N ARG A 170 28.68 17.18 -20.81
CA ARG A 170 28.87 16.52 -22.13
C ARG A 170 30.20 16.87 -22.81
N ALA A 171 31.29 16.93 -22.06
CA ALA A 171 32.62 17.16 -22.55
C ALA A 171 33.38 15.84 -22.42
N CYS A 172 33.29 15.05 -23.48
CA CYS A 172 34.29 14.06 -23.90
C CYS A 172 34.97 13.34 -22.71
N LEU A 173 34.38 12.25 -22.20
CA LEU A 173 35.22 11.28 -21.50
C LEU A 173 36.25 10.81 -22.53
N PRO A 174 37.55 11.13 -22.37
CA PRO A 174 38.55 10.39 -23.09
C PRO A 174 38.35 8.95 -22.67
N LEU A 175 38.39 8.05 -23.65
CA LEU A 175 38.29 6.61 -23.48
C LEU A 175 39.53 6.13 -22.71
N ALA A 176 39.60 6.46 -21.43
CA ALA A 176 40.72 6.17 -20.55
C ALA A 176 40.42 4.84 -19.85
N VAL A 177 40.62 3.75 -20.59
CA VAL A 177 40.77 2.42 -20.01
C VAL A 177 42.19 2.38 -19.43
N GLU A 178 42.39 3.02 -18.26
CA GLU A 178 43.72 3.15 -17.64
C GLU A 178 44.18 1.89 -16.88
N GLU A 179 43.38 0.82 -16.84
CA GLU A 179 43.84 -0.44 -16.28
C GLU A 179 43.88 -1.54 -17.34
N PRO A 180 45.07 -2.03 -17.70
CA PRO A 180 45.19 -3.10 -18.68
C PRO A 180 44.61 -4.41 -18.06
N LEU A 181 43.89 -5.24 -18.83
CA LEU A 181 43.16 -6.43 -18.33
C LEU A 181 44.02 -7.66 -17.93
N SER A 182 43.74 -8.25 -16.76
CA SER A 182 44.30 -9.55 -16.29
C SER A 182 43.53 -10.79 -16.84
N GLU A 183 44.23 -11.93 -16.85
CA GLU A 183 44.03 -13.16 -17.67
C GLU A 183 42.78 -14.04 -17.46
N SER A 184 41.70 -13.60 -16.81
CA SER A 184 40.50 -14.45 -16.67
C SER A 184 39.54 -14.33 -17.86
N SER A 185 38.83 -15.41 -18.20
CA SER A 185 37.76 -15.41 -19.21
C SER A 185 36.50 -14.67 -18.74
N GLU A 186 36.29 -14.61 -17.41
CA GLU A 186 35.18 -13.89 -16.78
C GLU A 186 35.38 -12.36 -16.88
N SER A 187 36.63 -11.87 -16.79
CA SER A 187 36.92 -10.43 -16.92
C SER A 187 36.62 -9.87 -18.31
N LEU A 188 36.65 -10.69 -19.37
CA LEU A 188 36.38 -10.23 -20.73
C LEU A 188 34.89 -9.96 -20.97
N GLN A 189 34.00 -10.74 -20.34
CA GLN A 189 32.56 -10.49 -20.36
C GLN A 189 32.21 -9.26 -19.52
N GLU A 190 32.82 -9.12 -18.34
CA GLU A 190 32.67 -7.92 -17.51
C GLU A 190 33.15 -6.66 -18.25
N PHE A 191 34.27 -6.76 -18.96
CA PHE A 191 34.82 -5.67 -19.76
C PHE A 191 33.93 -5.26 -20.94
N GLU A 192 33.34 -6.22 -21.63
CA GLU A 192 32.35 -5.93 -22.68
C GLU A 192 31.14 -5.20 -22.12
N ALA A 193 30.61 -5.68 -20.99
CA ALA A 193 29.46 -5.07 -20.32
C ALA A 193 29.78 -3.64 -19.87
N ASP A 194 30.98 -3.41 -19.33
CA ASP A 194 31.44 -2.09 -18.89
C ASP A 194 31.61 -1.11 -20.06
N ILE A 195 32.22 -1.53 -21.17
CA ILE A 195 32.32 -0.69 -22.37
C ILE A 195 30.93 -0.36 -22.91
N ALA A 196 30.04 -1.36 -23.00
CA ALA A 196 28.69 -1.15 -23.51
C ALA A 196 27.91 -0.16 -22.63
N ARG A 197 28.10 -0.23 -21.29
CA ARG A 197 27.53 0.71 -20.33
C ARG A 197 28.12 2.11 -20.49
N LEU A 198 29.45 2.23 -20.58
CA LEU A 198 30.14 3.52 -20.72
C LEU A 198 29.79 4.23 -22.03
N VAL A 199 29.71 3.51 -23.15
CA VAL A 199 29.34 4.10 -24.44
C VAL A 199 27.90 4.57 -24.44
N ARG A 200 26.97 3.79 -23.87
CA ARG A 200 25.58 4.21 -23.71
C ARG A 200 25.43 5.42 -22.78
N LEU A 201 26.24 5.50 -21.73
CA LEU A 201 26.24 6.63 -20.81
C LEU A 201 26.79 7.91 -21.48
N ALA A 202 27.90 7.79 -22.20
CA ALA A 202 28.56 8.93 -22.85
C ALA A 202 27.83 9.43 -24.11
N TYR A 203 27.14 8.54 -24.83
CA TYR A 203 26.57 8.83 -26.16
C TYR A 203 25.08 8.52 -26.27
N SER A 204 24.29 8.67 -25.20
CA SER A 204 22.84 8.39 -25.16
C SER A 204 21.99 9.12 -26.21
N SER A 205 22.51 10.19 -26.84
CA SER A 205 21.86 10.97 -27.90
C SER A 205 22.20 10.49 -29.33
N THR A 206 23.14 9.55 -29.47
CA THR A 206 23.70 9.12 -30.76
C THR A 206 22.96 7.87 -31.24
N PRO A 207 22.76 7.67 -32.56
CA PRO A 207 22.10 6.46 -33.05
C PRO A 207 22.90 5.19 -32.74
N GLU A 208 22.18 4.10 -32.44
CA GLU A 208 22.72 2.82 -31.93
C GLU A 208 23.83 2.26 -32.81
N ASN A 209 23.71 2.38 -34.13
CA ASN A 209 24.71 1.90 -35.10
C ASN A 209 26.08 2.59 -34.95
N VAL A 210 26.12 3.84 -34.48
CA VAL A 210 27.36 4.57 -34.24
C VAL A 210 27.90 4.24 -32.84
N MET A 211 27.01 4.06 -31.86
CA MET A 211 27.38 3.59 -30.53
C MET A 211 28.01 2.20 -30.56
N GLU A 212 27.43 1.24 -31.29
CA GLU A 212 27.98 -0.11 -31.42
C GLU A 212 29.38 -0.09 -32.04
N ARG A 213 29.62 0.75 -33.05
CA ARG A 213 30.94 0.90 -33.67
C ARG A 213 31.97 1.52 -32.73
N LEU A 214 31.58 2.50 -31.94
CA LEU A 214 32.44 3.11 -30.93
C LEU A 214 32.77 2.10 -29.82
N ALA A 215 31.80 1.27 -29.43
CA ALA A 215 31.99 0.24 -28.44
C ALA A 215 32.92 -0.87 -28.93
N VAL A 216 32.79 -1.32 -30.19
CA VAL A 216 33.72 -2.27 -30.80
C VAL A 216 35.14 -1.70 -30.84
N GLN A 217 35.29 -0.42 -31.22
CA GLN A 217 36.61 0.21 -31.25
C GLN A 217 37.24 0.30 -29.85
N ALA A 218 36.46 0.74 -28.86
CA ALA A 218 36.86 0.76 -27.45
C ALA A 218 37.27 -0.62 -26.93
N PHE A 219 36.53 -1.66 -27.31
CA PHE A 219 36.84 -3.04 -26.97
C PHE A 219 38.17 -3.49 -27.60
N LEU A 220 38.39 -3.22 -28.88
CA LEU A 220 39.65 -3.54 -29.57
C LEU A 220 40.86 -2.81 -28.95
N ASP A 221 40.68 -1.55 -28.58
CA ASP A 221 41.74 -0.72 -28.01
C ASP A 221 42.14 -1.18 -26.58
N GLY A 222 41.21 -1.78 -25.83
CA GLY A 222 41.49 -2.33 -24.50
C GLY A 222 41.99 -3.78 -24.48
N LEU A 223 42.03 -4.49 -25.62
CA LEU A 223 42.60 -5.83 -25.69
C LEU A 223 44.13 -5.79 -25.65
N ARG A 224 44.73 -6.46 -24.64
CA ARG A 224 46.19 -6.59 -24.50
C ARG A 224 46.82 -7.45 -25.60
N ASP A 225 46.13 -8.51 -26.03
CA ASP A 225 46.68 -9.47 -26.98
C ASP A 225 46.60 -8.94 -28.41
N THR A 226 47.78 -8.82 -29.03
CA THR A 226 47.90 -8.21 -30.35
C THR A 226 47.42 -9.15 -31.45
N GLU A 227 47.48 -10.47 -31.25
CA GLU A 227 46.99 -11.45 -32.23
C GLU A 227 45.46 -11.48 -32.28
N THR A 228 44.78 -11.57 -31.12
CA THR A 228 43.32 -11.45 -31.06
C THR A 228 42.83 -10.09 -31.55
N ARG A 229 43.50 -8.99 -31.18
CA ARG A 229 43.15 -7.64 -31.66
C ARG A 229 43.27 -7.53 -33.19
N GLN A 230 44.34 -8.06 -33.79
CA GLN A 230 44.51 -8.05 -35.25
C GLN A 230 43.45 -8.92 -35.95
N ALA A 231 43.17 -10.12 -35.43
CA ALA A 231 42.15 -11.01 -35.98
C ALA A 231 40.74 -10.39 -35.92
N LEU A 232 40.40 -9.70 -34.84
CA LEU A 232 39.12 -9.00 -34.69
C LEU A 232 39.04 -7.72 -35.53
N THR A 233 40.15 -7.00 -35.71
CA THR A 233 40.23 -5.81 -36.59
C THR A 233 39.99 -6.21 -38.05
N LEU A 234 40.55 -7.34 -38.49
CA LEU A 234 40.35 -7.88 -39.84
C LEU A 234 38.90 -8.36 -40.06
N ALA A 235 38.21 -8.79 -39.00
CA ALA A 235 36.83 -9.26 -39.07
C ALA A 235 35.78 -8.15 -39.28
N ARG A 236 36.16 -6.86 -39.14
CA ARG A 236 35.29 -5.69 -39.36
C ARG A 236 33.91 -5.81 -38.71
N LEU A 237 33.90 -6.13 -37.43
CA LEU A 237 32.67 -6.38 -36.69
C LEU A 237 31.93 -5.06 -36.43
N SER A 238 30.62 -5.06 -36.67
CA SER A 238 29.75 -3.90 -36.42
C SER A 238 29.10 -3.95 -35.04
N LYS A 239 29.07 -5.12 -34.39
CA LYS A 239 28.43 -5.34 -33.10
C LYS A 239 29.43 -5.82 -32.06
N LEU A 240 29.27 -5.32 -30.84
CA LEU A 240 30.12 -5.64 -29.70
C LEU A 240 30.00 -7.11 -29.27
N VAL A 241 28.78 -7.65 -29.31
CA VAL A 241 28.50 -9.07 -28.99
C VAL A 241 29.23 -10.02 -29.94
N ASP A 242 29.31 -9.67 -31.23
CA ASP A 242 30.03 -10.47 -32.23
C ASP A 242 31.55 -10.42 -31.99
N ALA A 243 32.06 -9.27 -31.52
CA ALA A 243 33.47 -9.12 -31.13
C ALA A 243 33.84 -10.00 -29.93
N LEU A 244 32.96 -10.06 -28.93
CA LEU A 244 33.14 -10.94 -27.78
C LEU A 244 33.10 -12.42 -28.19
N ALA A 245 32.09 -12.84 -28.94
CA ALA A 245 31.96 -14.23 -29.39
C ALA A 245 33.19 -14.71 -30.17
N ARG A 246 33.75 -13.83 -31.01
CA ARG A 246 34.95 -14.14 -31.79
C ARG A 246 36.23 -14.12 -30.94
N ALA A 247 36.33 -13.23 -29.95
CA ALA A 247 37.44 -13.21 -29.00
C ALA A 247 37.50 -14.52 -28.18
N PHE A 248 36.34 -15.04 -27.77
CA PHE A 248 36.23 -16.37 -27.14
C PHE A 248 36.67 -17.49 -28.09
N GLY A 249 36.20 -17.46 -29.34
CA GLY A 249 36.54 -18.48 -30.33
C GLY A 249 38.03 -18.57 -30.66
N ILE A 250 38.77 -17.44 -30.63
CA ILE A 250 40.21 -17.42 -30.91
C ILE A 250 41.02 -17.96 -29.72
N ARG A 251 40.57 -17.74 -28.48
CA ARG A 251 41.26 -18.21 -27.26
C ARG A 251 41.01 -19.69 -26.93
N SER A 252 39.98 -20.31 -27.51
CA SER A 252 39.68 -21.74 -27.34
C SER A 252 40.31 -22.65 -28.41
N CYS A 253 41.15 -22.12 -29.30
CA CYS A 253 41.86 -22.87 -30.34
C CYS A 253 43.35 -23.02 -30.04
#